data_AF-A0A849V285-F1
#
_entry.id   AF-A0A849V285-F1
#
_cell.length_a   1.000
_cell.length_b   1.000
_cell.length_c   1.000
_cell.angle_alpha   90.00
_cell.angle_beta   90.00
_cell.angle_gamma   90.00
#
_symmetry.space_group_name_H-M   'P 1'
#
loop_
_entity.id
_entity.type
_entity.pdbx_description
1 polymer ?
#
loop_
_entity_poly.entity_id
_entity_poly.type
_entity_poly.pdbx_seq_one_letter_code
_entity_poly.pdbx_strand_id
1 'polypeptide(L)'
;MINFFKKNSAVLPVSKTTYSYPLASVLNDHELFEYIGTLFSKNKPVVSALFLVAMENLPFRYANFHKAMLKSKKYPASMDGLVEFVLNTHAEHQGDTLHDEIESRRWFYFYAAALLTIAHDRARKNPELWEGLAEIWSQLMAGAHALRSTIDQTSLWNAHEVFTFSEIQNGVDGEKFVASVLLPKELRNHENFKQWLQRDLQQEFRDLFQLDGFFPDRVAESIA
;
A
#
# COMPACT_ATOMS: atom_id res chain seq x y z
N MET A 1 35.58 -23.90 9.01
CA MET A 1 34.78 -22.89 8.27
C MET A 1 33.31 -23.22 8.45
N ILE A 2 32.59 -22.43 9.25
CA ILE A 2 31.16 -22.64 9.55
C ILE A 2 30.36 -21.91 8.48
N ASN A 3 29.56 -22.66 7.71
CA ASN A 3 28.64 -22.14 6.69
C ASN A 3 27.50 -21.38 7.37
N PHE A 4 27.46 -20.05 7.20
CA PHE A 4 26.49 -19.14 7.84
C PHE A 4 25.29 -18.73 6.95
N PHE A 5 25.12 -19.32 5.76
CA PHE A 5 24.03 -18.97 4.85
C PHE A 5 23.01 -20.11 4.71
N LYS A 6 22.31 -20.41 5.80
CA LYS A 6 20.97 -21.02 5.75
C LYS A 6 20.02 -20.13 6.57
N LYS A 7 19.78 -18.92 6.07
CA LYS A 7 18.59 -18.16 6.48
C LYS A 7 17.46 -18.68 5.59
N ASN A 8 16.57 -19.47 6.17
CA ASN A 8 15.32 -19.89 5.54
C ASN A 8 14.49 -18.64 5.26
N SER A 9 14.70 -17.99 4.13
CA SER A 9 13.75 -17.02 3.59
C SER A 9 12.52 -17.84 3.21
N ALA A 10 11.44 -17.70 3.98
CA ALA A 10 10.17 -18.32 3.65
C ALA A 10 9.63 -17.67 2.36
N VAL A 11 10.03 -18.23 1.21
CA VAL A 11 9.45 -17.90 -0.08
C VAL A 11 8.04 -18.45 -0.08
N LEU A 12 7.07 -17.63 0.32
CA LEU A 12 5.65 -17.97 0.22
C LEU A 12 5.34 -18.16 -1.27
N PRO A 13 4.80 -19.31 -1.71
CA PRO A 13 4.55 -19.56 -3.12
C PRO A 13 3.37 -18.70 -3.59
N VAL A 14 3.64 -17.75 -4.49
CA VAL A 14 2.59 -17.20 -5.37
C VAL A 14 2.46 -18.17 -6.54
N SER A 15 1.32 -18.85 -6.62
CA SER A 15 0.93 -19.72 -7.74
C SER A 15 1.19 -19.02 -9.08
N LYS A 16 1.79 -19.73 -10.05
CA LYS A 16 1.90 -19.33 -11.48
C LYS A 16 0.50 -19.32 -12.15
N THR A 17 -0.45 -18.60 -11.57
CA THR A 17 -1.72 -18.28 -12.21
C THR A 17 -1.47 -17.09 -13.11
N THR A 18 -1.76 -17.23 -14.40
CA THR A 18 -1.75 -16.15 -15.38
C THR A 18 -2.85 -15.15 -15.02
N TYR A 19 -2.58 -14.27 -14.07
CA TYR A 19 -3.45 -13.15 -13.79
C TYR A 19 -3.36 -12.19 -14.98
N SER A 20 -4.49 -11.97 -15.65
CA SER A 20 -4.61 -10.83 -16.55
C SER A 20 -4.59 -9.58 -15.70
N TYR A 21 -3.54 -8.78 -15.82
CA TYR A 21 -3.43 -7.50 -15.13
C TYR A 21 -4.06 -6.41 -16.01
N PRO A 22 -5.24 -5.88 -15.66
CA PRO A 22 -5.85 -4.82 -16.44
C PRO A 22 -5.07 -3.50 -16.31
N LEU A 23 -5.14 -2.68 -17.35
CA LEU A 23 -4.77 -1.26 -17.26
C LEU A 23 -5.86 -0.53 -16.47
N ALA A 24 -5.48 0.46 -15.67
CA ALA A 24 -6.47 1.26 -14.94
C ALA A 24 -7.41 2.02 -15.90
N SER A 25 -6.91 2.42 -17.06
CA SER A 25 -7.67 3.12 -18.11
C SER A 25 -8.80 2.29 -18.73
N VAL A 26 -8.76 0.95 -18.62
CA VAL A 26 -9.83 0.08 -19.11
C VAL A 26 -10.86 -0.29 -18.04
N LEU A 27 -10.59 0.02 -16.77
CA LEU A 27 -11.49 -0.25 -15.66
C LEU A 27 -12.35 0.98 -15.35
N ASN A 28 -13.67 0.79 -15.29
CA ASN A 28 -14.54 1.78 -14.68
C ASN A 28 -14.34 1.83 -13.15
N ASP A 29 -14.96 2.78 -12.46
CA ASP A 29 -14.73 2.99 -11.03
C ASP A 29 -15.13 1.77 -10.20
N HIS A 30 -16.26 1.13 -10.50
CA HIS A 30 -16.69 -0.07 -9.80
C HIS A 30 -15.69 -1.22 -10.00
N GLU A 31 -15.30 -1.49 -11.25
CA GLU A 31 -14.35 -2.55 -11.59
C GLU A 31 -12.97 -2.33 -10.97
N LEU A 32 -12.48 -1.08 -10.93
CA LEU A 32 -11.21 -0.74 -10.31
C LEU A 32 -11.22 -1.06 -8.81
N PHE A 33 -12.28 -0.64 -8.12
CA PHE A 33 -12.41 -0.84 -6.68
C PHE A 33 -12.62 -2.31 -6.33
N GLU A 34 -13.46 -3.02 -7.09
CA GLU A 34 -13.64 -4.47 -6.94
C GLU A 34 -12.30 -5.19 -7.16
N TYR A 35 -11.59 -4.86 -8.23
CA TYR A 35 -10.29 -5.48 -8.52
C TYR A 35 -9.29 -5.25 -7.37
N ILE A 36 -9.10 -4.00 -6.92
CA ILE A 36 -8.21 -3.69 -5.80
C ILE A 36 -8.67 -4.40 -4.51
N GLY A 37 -9.98 -4.38 -4.21
CA GLY A 37 -10.55 -5.08 -3.06
C GLY A 37 -10.26 -6.58 -3.10
N THR A 38 -10.41 -7.23 -4.26
CA THR A 38 -10.08 -8.66 -4.41
C THR A 38 -8.59 -8.95 -4.20
N LEU A 39 -7.70 -8.03 -4.60
CA LEU A 39 -6.27 -8.14 -4.35
C LEU A 39 -5.93 -8.15 -2.86
N PHE A 40 -6.79 -7.68 -1.95
CA PHE A 40 -6.48 -7.64 -0.51
C PHE A 40 -7.43 -8.48 0.36
N SER A 41 -8.65 -8.76 -0.11
CA SER A 41 -9.71 -9.47 0.62
C SER A 41 -9.33 -10.85 1.18
N LYS A 42 -8.39 -11.55 0.55
CA LYS A 42 -7.96 -12.91 0.91
C LYS A 42 -6.52 -12.98 1.42
N ASN A 43 -5.88 -11.84 1.54
CA ASN A 43 -4.43 -11.81 1.68
C ASN A 43 -3.97 -11.74 3.12
N LYS A 44 -2.92 -12.51 3.42
CA LYS A 44 -2.31 -12.58 4.74
C LYS A 44 -1.72 -11.21 5.09
N PRO A 45 -1.62 -10.84 6.39
CA PRO A 45 -0.98 -9.61 6.85
C PRO A 45 0.35 -9.29 6.17
N VAL A 46 1.15 -10.32 5.86
CA VAL A 46 2.42 -10.21 5.12
C VAL A 46 2.26 -9.55 3.75
N VAL A 47 1.24 -9.91 2.97
CA VAL A 47 1.03 -9.35 1.62
C VAL A 47 0.63 -7.88 1.72
N SER A 48 -0.25 -7.54 2.67
CA SER A 48 -0.62 -6.15 2.95
C SER A 48 0.58 -5.33 3.44
N ALA A 49 1.46 -5.90 4.26
CA ALA A 49 2.70 -5.24 4.69
C ALA A 49 3.64 -4.95 3.52
N LEU A 50 3.85 -5.91 2.62
CA LEU A 50 4.67 -5.71 1.41
C LEU A 50 4.06 -4.66 0.49
N PHE A 51 2.74 -4.65 0.35
CA PHE A 51 2.02 -3.62 -0.38
C PHE A 51 2.23 -2.22 0.21
N LEU A 52 2.16 -2.08 1.54
CA LEU A 52 2.39 -0.79 2.22
C LEU A 52 3.81 -0.26 1.98
N VAL A 53 4.80 -1.14 1.89
CA VAL A 53 6.16 -0.74 1.48
C VAL A 53 6.19 -0.18 0.06
N ALA A 54 5.47 -0.81 -0.87
CA ALA A 54 5.36 -0.30 -2.24
C ALA A 54 4.64 1.05 -2.30
N MET A 55 3.58 1.23 -1.51
CA MET A 55 2.84 2.51 -1.43
C MET A 55 3.74 3.66 -0.99
N GLU A 56 4.53 3.50 0.08
CA GLU A 56 5.46 4.53 0.56
C GLU A 56 6.54 4.87 -0.49
N ASN A 57 7.03 3.87 -1.21
CA ASN A 57 8.11 4.05 -2.18
C ASN A 57 7.63 4.46 -3.58
N LEU A 58 6.31 4.40 -3.85
CA LEU A 58 5.73 4.71 -5.15
C LEU A 58 6.00 6.15 -5.61
N PRO A 59 5.90 7.21 -4.78
CA PRO A 59 6.15 8.59 -5.22
C PRO A 59 7.54 8.79 -5.80
N PHE A 60 8.57 8.20 -5.18
CA PHE A 60 9.94 8.27 -5.70
C PHE A 60 10.07 7.53 -7.04
N ARG A 61 9.47 6.34 -7.15
CA ARG A 61 9.46 5.56 -8.40
C ARG A 61 8.73 6.31 -9.52
N TYR A 62 7.58 6.90 -9.21
CA TYR A 62 6.79 7.71 -10.13
C TYR A 62 7.57 8.95 -10.59
N ALA A 63 8.25 9.67 -9.69
CA ALA A 63 9.06 10.82 -10.06
C ALA A 63 10.18 10.46 -11.05
N ASN A 64 10.86 9.33 -10.83
CA ASN A 64 11.90 8.83 -11.74
C ASN A 64 11.32 8.40 -13.09
N PHE A 65 10.21 7.65 -13.08
CA PHE A 65 9.49 7.26 -14.29
C PHE A 65 9.05 8.48 -15.11
N HIS A 66 8.38 9.44 -14.46
CA HIS A 66 7.90 10.66 -15.07
C HIS A 66 9.03 11.43 -15.75
N LYS A 67 10.16 11.64 -15.04
CA LYS A 67 11.35 12.30 -15.59
C LYS A 67 11.94 11.56 -16.79
N ALA A 68 11.94 10.23 -16.78
CA ALA A 68 12.43 9.41 -17.89
C ALA A 68 11.50 9.49 -19.11
N MET A 69 10.18 9.40 -18.91
CA MET A 69 9.20 9.40 -20.00
C MET A 69 9.04 10.75 -20.69
N LEU A 70 9.27 11.85 -19.98
CA LEU A 70 9.37 13.18 -20.61
C LEU A 70 10.45 13.24 -21.72
N LYS A 71 11.46 12.37 -21.66
CA LYS A 71 12.54 12.30 -22.65
C LYS A 71 12.28 11.25 -23.74
N SER A 72 11.85 10.05 -23.35
CA SER A 72 11.72 8.92 -24.29
C SER A 72 10.37 8.86 -25.02
N LYS A 73 9.31 9.43 -24.44
CA LYS A 73 7.91 9.36 -24.91
C LYS A 73 7.38 7.93 -25.15
N LYS A 74 8.01 6.90 -24.55
CA LYS A 74 7.61 5.49 -24.74
C LYS A 74 6.26 5.18 -24.08
N TYR A 75 5.99 5.80 -22.94
CA TYR A 75 4.74 5.70 -22.19
C TYR A 75 4.24 7.10 -21.83
N PRO A 76 2.92 7.28 -21.56
CA PRO A 76 2.42 8.53 -21.01
C PRO A 76 3.11 8.88 -19.69
N ALA A 77 3.42 10.16 -19.47
CA ALA A 77 3.98 10.64 -18.20
C ALA A 77 2.88 10.80 -17.12
N SER A 78 2.10 9.76 -16.90
CA SER A 78 0.96 9.72 -15.97
C SER A 78 1.03 8.46 -15.09
N MET A 79 0.16 8.35 -14.08
CA MET A 79 0.07 7.14 -13.26
C MET A 79 -0.40 5.94 -14.10
N ASP A 80 -1.32 6.13 -15.06
CA ASP A 80 -1.69 5.09 -16.03
C ASP A 80 -0.49 4.62 -16.86
N GLY A 81 0.35 5.55 -17.32
CA GLY A 81 1.57 5.19 -18.03
C GLY A 81 2.58 4.45 -17.15
N LEU A 82 2.62 4.74 -15.84
CA LEU A 82 3.41 3.95 -14.89
C LEU A 82 2.84 2.53 -14.76
N VAL A 83 1.52 2.37 -14.71
CA VAL A 83 0.87 1.03 -14.70
C VAL A 83 1.29 0.24 -15.94
N GLU A 84 1.20 0.83 -17.13
CA GLU A 84 1.66 0.19 -18.38
C GLU A 84 3.14 -0.19 -18.33
N PHE A 85 3.99 0.71 -17.83
CA PHE A 85 5.41 0.44 -17.67
C PHE A 85 5.67 -0.73 -16.73
N VAL A 86 5.04 -0.73 -15.55
CA VAL A 86 5.21 -1.78 -14.54
C VAL A 86 4.76 -3.14 -15.08
N LEU A 87 3.64 -3.20 -15.80
CA LEU A 87 3.16 -4.46 -16.39
C LEU A 87 4.11 -5.00 -17.46
N ASN A 88 4.64 -4.12 -18.31
CA ASN A 88 5.64 -4.52 -19.30
C ASN A 88 6.93 -5.03 -18.63
N THR A 89 7.43 -4.34 -17.61
CA THR A 89 8.62 -4.80 -16.88
C THR A 89 8.34 -6.08 -16.09
N HIS A 90 7.14 -6.25 -15.51
CA HIS A 90 6.73 -7.50 -14.89
C HIS A 90 6.78 -8.67 -15.88
N ALA A 91 6.33 -8.47 -17.13
CA ALA A 91 6.37 -9.49 -18.16
C ALA A 91 7.80 -9.89 -18.57
N GLU A 92 8.77 -8.99 -18.44
CA GLU A 92 10.20 -9.28 -18.68
C GLU A 92 10.80 -10.20 -17.60
N HIS A 93 10.20 -10.26 -16.41
CA HIS A 93 10.66 -11.06 -15.26
C HIS A 93 9.85 -12.35 -15.04
N GLN A 94 9.44 -13.02 -16.12
CA GLN A 94 8.73 -14.31 -16.05
C GLN A 94 9.66 -15.54 -16.12
N GLY A 95 10.97 -15.35 -15.94
CA GLY A 95 11.95 -16.43 -15.91
C GLY A 95 11.85 -17.34 -14.68
N ASP A 96 12.66 -18.40 -14.67
CA ASP A 96 12.70 -19.40 -13.58
C ASP A 96 13.82 -19.12 -12.55
N THR A 97 14.40 -17.91 -12.55
CA THR A 97 15.44 -17.54 -11.58
C THR A 97 14.83 -16.96 -10.30
N LEU A 98 15.54 -17.10 -9.17
CA LEU A 98 15.14 -16.43 -7.92
C LEU A 98 15.06 -14.91 -8.07
N HIS A 99 15.92 -14.33 -8.92
CA HIS A 99 15.90 -12.90 -9.20
C HIS A 99 14.60 -12.49 -9.91
N ASP A 100 14.19 -13.25 -10.93
CA ASP A 100 12.95 -13.00 -11.66
C ASP A 100 11.72 -13.13 -10.74
N GLU A 101 11.70 -14.14 -9.86
CA GLU A 101 10.62 -14.29 -8.88
C GLU A 101 10.52 -13.09 -7.92
N ILE A 102 11.67 -12.61 -7.42
CA ILE A 102 11.76 -11.44 -6.54
C ILE A 102 11.26 -10.18 -7.27
N GLU A 103 11.77 -9.92 -8.47
CA GLU A 103 11.40 -8.73 -9.25
C GLU A 103 9.95 -8.78 -9.70
N SER A 104 9.45 -9.92 -10.19
CA SER A 104 8.04 -10.10 -10.54
C SER A 104 7.12 -9.74 -9.37
N ARG A 105 7.39 -10.26 -8.17
CA ARG A 105 6.60 -9.91 -6.97
C ARG A 105 6.69 -8.43 -6.63
N ARG A 106 7.88 -7.86 -6.71
CA ARG A 106 8.11 -6.44 -6.45
C ARG A 106 7.30 -5.56 -7.39
N TRP A 107 7.32 -5.87 -8.69
CA TRP A 107 6.54 -5.14 -9.70
C TRP A 107 5.04 -5.30 -9.49
N PHE A 108 4.57 -6.48 -9.08
CA PHE A 108 3.17 -6.67 -8.69
C PHE A 108 2.73 -5.71 -7.58
N TYR A 109 3.53 -5.54 -6.52
CA TYR A 109 3.18 -4.61 -5.44
C TYR A 109 3.16 -3.15 -5.90
N PHE A 110 4.11 -2.73 -6.75
CA PHE A 110 4.08 -1.39 -7.33
C PHE A 110 2.90 -1.17 -8.28
N TYR A 111 2.50 -2.19 -9.03
CA TYR A 111 1.30 -2.16 -9.88
C TYR A 111 0.05 -1.92 -9.04
N ALA A 112 -0.15 -2.72 -8.00
CA ALA A 112 -1.28 -2.55 -7.10
C ALA A 112 -1.26 -1.16 -6.43
N ALA A 113 -0.09 -0.67 -6.02
CA ALA A 113 0.04 0.64 -5.38
C ALA A 113 -0.34 1.79 -6.33
N ALA A 114 0.05 1.67 -7.61
CA ALA A 114 -0.33 2.62 -8.64
C ALA A 114 -1.85 2.60 -8.89
N LEU A 115 -2.49 1.42 -8.92
CA LEU A 115 -3.95 1.32 -9.02
C LEU A 115 -4.67 2.00 -7.86
N LEU A 116 -4.20 1.80 -6.62
CA LEU A 116 -4.79 2.46 -5.46
C LEU A 116 -4.61 3.98 -5.51
N THR A 117 -3.48 4.46 -6.04
CA THR A 117 -3.26 5.90 -6.25
C THR A 117 -4.22 6.48 -7.28
N ILE A 118 -4.49 5.76 -8.37
CA ILE A 118 -5.51 6.13 -9.36
C ILE A 118 -6.90 6.14 -8.71
N ALA A 119 -7.24 5.14 -7.90
CA ALA A 119 -8.50 5.09 -7.17
C ALA A 119 -8.67 6.31 -6.24
N HIS A 120 -7.60 6.74 -5.55
CA HIS A 120 -7.60 8.00 -4.78
C HIS A 120 -7.87 9.22 -5.66
N ASP A 121 -7.20 9.34 -6.80
CA ASP A 121 -7.41 10.47 -7.71
C ASP A 121 -8.83 10.51 -8.28
N ARG A 122 -9.48 9.35 -8.46
CA ARG A 122 -10.89 9.27 -8.86
C ARG A 122 -11.82 9.65 -7.71
N ALA A 123 -11.59 9.16 -6.49
CA ALA A 123 -12.41 9.49 -5.32
C ALA A 123 -12.35 10.99 -4.94
N ARG A 124 -11.21 11.65 -5.18
CA ARG A 124 -11.13 13.13 -5.03
C ARG A 124 -12.07 13.87 -5.97
N LYS A 125 -12.37 13.30 -7.14
CA LYS A 125 -13.31 13.87 -8.13
C LYS A 125 -14.74 13.39 -7.93
N ASN A 126 -14.91 12.20 -7.35
CA ASN A 126 -16.19 11.59 -7.05
C ASN A 126 -16.24 11.07 -5.61
N PRO A 127 -16.70 11.89 -4.65
CA PRO A 127 -16.65 11.56 -3.23
C PRO A 127 -17.45 10.33 -2.80
N GLU A 128 -18.40 9.84 -3.61
CA GLU A 128 -19.14 8.61 -3.29
C GLU A 128 -18.24 7.36 -3.25
N LEU A 129 -17.07 7.44 -3.88
CA LEU A 129 -16.07 6.37 -3.91
C LEU A 129 -15.24 6.27 -2.62
N TRP A 130 -15.35 7.23 -1.69
CA TRP A 130 -14.55 7.19 -0.45
C TRP A 130 -14.86 6.00 0.44
N GLU A 131 -16.10 5.51 0.43
CA GLU A 131 -16.50 4.33 1.22
C GLU A 131 -15.71 3.08 0.78
N GLY A 132 -15.68 2.81 -0.53
CA GLY A 132 -14.92 1.68 -1.07
C GLY A 132 -13.41 1.80 -0.80
N LEU A 133 -12.87 3.01 -0.80
CA LEU A 133 -11.47 3.23 -0.41
C LEU A 133 -11.26 2.96 1.09
N ALA A 134 -12.21 3.34 1.94
CA ALA A 134 -12.13 3.06 3.37
C ALA A 134 -12.13 1.56 3.64
N GLU A 135 -12.95 0.79 2.92
CA GLU A 135 -12.94 -0.67 3.00
C GLU A 135 -11.57 -1.26 2.61
N ILE A 136 -11.01 -0.85 1.46
CA ILE A 136 -9.68 -1.30 1.01
C ILE A 136 -8.63 -0.99 2.08
N TRP A 137 -8.56 0.25 2.55
CA TRP A 137 -7.59 0.66 3.56
C TRP A 137 -7.78 -0.06 4.90
N SER A 138 -9.02 -0.36 5.31
CA SER A 138 -9.27 -1.13 6.52
C SER A 138 -8.66 -2.54 6.46
N GLN A 139 -8.70 -3.18 5.29
CA GLN A 139 -8.07 -4.50 5.06
C GLN A 139 -6.54 -4.40 5.11
N LEU A 140 -5.97 -3.26 4.74
CA LEU A 140 -4.51 -3.04 4.77
C LEU A 140 -3.96 -2.83 6.18
N MET A 141 -4.79 -2.41 7.15
CA MET A 141 -4.34 -2.16 8.52
C MET A 141 -3.75 -3.40 9.21
N ALA A 142 -4.22 -4.61 8.87
CA ALA A 142 -3.60 -5.84 9.35
C ALA A 142 -2.13 -5.97 8.88
N GLY A 143 -1.82 -5.45 7.69
CA GLY A 143 -0.45 -5.35 7.19
C GLY A 143 0.38 -4.31 7.93
N ALA A 144 -0.23 -3.23 8.41
CA ALA A 144 0.45 -2.21 9.21
C ALA A 144 1.05 -2.82 10.48
N HIS A 145 0.27 -3.64 11.18
CA HIS A 145 0.73 -4.39 12.36
C HIS A 145 1.89 -5.35 12.06
N ALA A 146 1.83 -5.99 10.88
CA ALA A 146 2.83 -6.98 10.47
C ALA A 146 4.06 -6.38 9.79
N LEU A 147 4.11 -5.06 9.55
CA LEU A 147 5.16 -4.37 8.77
C LEU A 147 6.55 -4.78 9.24
N ARG A 148 6.85 -4.59 10.54
CA ARG A 148 8.22 -4.79 11.01
C ARG A 148 8.69 -6.23 10.88
N SER A 149 7.86 -7.18 11.30
CA SER A 149 8.16 -8.60 11.17
C SER A 149 8.30 -9.05 9.70
N THR A 150 7.64 -8.36 8.78
CA THR A 150 7.63 -8.72 7.35
C THR A 150 8.85 -8.17 6.62
N ILE A 151 9.18 -6.89 6.81
CA ILE A 151 10.26 -6.22 6.07
C ILE A 151 11.65 -6.81 6.38
N ASP A 152 11.86 -7.31 7.59
CA ASP A 152 13.15 -7.90 8.00
C ASP A 152 13.39 -9.32 7.45
N GLN A 153 12.34 -9.97 6.98
CA GLN A 153 12.37 -11.36 6.52
C GLN A 153 12.36 -11.48 4.99
N THR A 154 12.09 -10.39 4.28
CA THR A 154 11.98 -10.38 2.82
C THR A 154 13.23 -9.81 2.16
N SER A 155 13.54 -10.32 0.97
CA SER A 155 14.59 -9.78 0.08
C SER A 155 14.01 -8.95 -1.06
N LEU A 156 12.71 -8.65 -1.04
CA LEU A 156 12.03 -7.89 -2.11
C LEU A 156 12.48 -6.43 -2.18
N TRP A 157 12.77 -5.85 -1.02
CA TRP A 157 13.06 -4.42 -0.87
C TRP A 157 14.55 -4.20 -0.68
N ASN A 158 15.07 -3.14 -1.30
CA ASN A 158 16.43 -2.74 -1.06
C ASN A 158 16.56 -1.96 0.25
N ALA A 159 17.79 -1.76 0.74
CA ALA A 159 18.02 -1.10 2.02
C ALA A 159 17.44 0.33 2.08
N HIS A 160 17.42 1.05 0.96
CA HIS A 160 16.86 2.41 0.90
C HIS A 160 15.34 2.40 1.07
N GLU A 161 14.64 1.46 0.43
CA GLU A 161 13.18 1.33 0.53
C GLU A 161 12.71 0.88 1.91
N VAL A 162 13.54 0.12 2.62
CA VAL A 162 13.28 -0.32 4.01
C VAL A 162 13.63 0.78 5.02
N PHE A 163 14.55 1.68 4.70
CA PHE A 163 15.04 2.71 5.63
C PHE A 163 13.94 3.63 6.17
N THR A 164 12.93 3.94 5.35
CA THR A 164 11.78 4.77 5.77
C THR A 164 10.98 4.14 6.92
N PHE A 165 11.10 2.83 7.11
CA PHE A 165 10.42 2.08 8.17
C PHE A 165 11.33 1.80 9.39
N SER A 166 12.50 2.44 9.47
CA SER A 166 13.50 2.18 10.51
C SER A 166 13.02 2.50 11.94
N GLU A 167 12.15 3.49 12.09
CA GLU A 167 11.57 3.91 13.37
C GLU A 167 10.43 2.99 13.86
N ILE A 168 9.94 2.08 13.02
CA ILE A 168 8.92 1.11 13.43
C ILE A 168 9.60 -0.01 14.22
N GLN A 169 9.30 -0.13 15.50
CA GLN A 169 9.91 -1.14 16.37
C GLN A 169 8.96 -2.32 16.62
N ASN A 170 7.66 -2.08 16.57
CA ASN A 170 6.63 -3.09 16.82
C ASN A 170 5.38 -2.86 15.94
N GLY A 171 4.35 -3.69 16.12
CA GLY A 171 3.11 -3.59 15.32
C GLY A 171 2.34 -2.29 15.55
N VAL A 172 2.32 -1.77 16.77
CA VAL A 172 1.65 -0.50 17.12
C VAL A 172 2.34 0.67 16.43
N ASP A 173 3.67 0.68 16.34
CA ASP A 173 4.39 1.73 15.60
C ASP A 173 4.07 1.69 14.09
N GLY A 174 3.91 0.49 13.53
CA GLY A 174 3.58 0.32 12.11
C GLY A 174 2.18 0.80 11.80
N GLU A 175 1.26 0.49 12.69
CA GLU A 175 -0.10 1.02 12.75
C GLU A 175 -0.15 2.55 12.85
N LYS A 176 0.61 3.16 13.78
CA LYS A 176 0.79 4.62 13.90
C LYS A 176 1.29 5.21 12.58
N PHE A 177 2.38 4.64 12.04
CA PHE A 177 3.00 5.10 10.81
C PHE A 177 2.01 5.11 9.65
N VAL A 178 1.29 4.01 9.44
CA VAL A 178 0.30 3.93 8.35
C VAL A 178 -0.80 4.96 8.55
N ALA A 179 -1.37 5.08 9.75
CA ALA A 179 -2.44 6.02 10.02
C ALA A 179 -2.01 7.50 9.85
N SER A 180 -0.77 7.85 10.23
CA SER A 180 -0.28 9.24 10.20
C SER A 180 0.36 9.64 8.87
N VAL A 181 1.04 8.70 8.19
CA VAL A 181 1.86 8.98 6.99
C VAL A 181 1.14 8.54 5.72
N LEU A 182 0.67 7.30 5.68
CA LEU A 182 0.16 6.68 4.45
C LEU A 182 -1.34 6.85 4.23
N LEU A 183 -2.14 6.83 5.30
CA LEU A 183 -3.59 6.91 5.22
C LEU A 183 -4.00 8.31 4.71
N PRO A 184 -4.80 8.38 3.63
CA PRO A 184 -5.32 9.64 3.10
C PRO A 184 -6.05 10.42 4.18
N LYS A 185 -5.84 11.74 4.19
CA LYS A 185 -6.43 12.64 5.20
C LYS A 185 -7.95 12.57 5.22
N GLU A 186 -8.55 12.41 4.05
CA GLU A 186 -9.98 12.28 3.83
C GLU A 186 -10.58 11.04 4.54
N LEU A 187 -9.78 9.98 4.72
CA LEU A 187 -10.20 8.75 5.37
C LEU A 187 -9.95 8.74 6.88
N ARG A 188 -9.09 9.60 7.41
CA ARG A 188 -8.71 9.59 8.84
C ARG A 188 -9.90 9.71 9.80
N ASN A 189 -10.95 10.42 9.38
CA ASN A 189 -12.16 10.63 10.15
C ASN A 189 -13.29 9.64 9.82
N HIS A 190 -13.06 8.70 8.92
CA HIS A 190 -14.03 7.68 8.55
C HIS A 190 -14.28 6.71 9.72
N GLU A 191 -15.51 6.25 9.86
CA GLU A 191 -15.93 5.43 11.00
C GLU A 191 -15.11 4.14 11.13
N ASN A 192 -14.80 3.48 10.01
CA ASN A 192 -13.94 2.29 9.94
C ASN A 192 -12.57 2.49 10.63
N PHE A 193 -11.97 3.68 10.53
CA PHE A 193 -10.69 3.95 11.17
C PHE A 193 -10.85 4.47 12.60
N LYS A 194 -11.92 5.22 12.90
CA LYS A 194 -12.22 5.63 14.28
C LYS A 194 -12.38 4.43 15.21
N GLN A 195 -13.15 3.43 14.81
CA GLN A 195 -13.38 2.22 15.60
C GLN A 195 -12.09 1.43 15.78
N TRP A 196 -11.29 1.32 14.72
CA TRP A 196 -10.02 0.63 14.76
C TRP A 196 -9.03 1.33 15.70
N LEU A 197 -8.89 2.65 15.59
CA LEU A 197 -8.03 3.46 16.47
C LEU A 197 -8.46 3.30 17.93
N GLN A 198 -9.76 3.35 18.22
CA GLN A 198 -10.31 3.22 19.56
C GLN A 198 -10.04 1.88 20.24
N ARG A 199 -9.78 0.81 19.47
CA ARG A 199 -9.58 -0.53 20.01
C ARG A 199 -8.25 -0.68 20.79
N ASP A 200 -7.24 0.14 20.46
CA ASP A 200 -5.87 -0.01 20.97
C ASP A 200 -5.29 1.30 21.58
N LEU A 201 -6.14 2.28 21.95
CA LEU A 201 -5.69 3.59 22.45
C LEU A 201 -4.93 3.54 23.78
N GLN A 202 -3.59 3.68 23.71
CA GLN A 202 -2.84 4.55 24.62
C GLN A 202 -3.13 6.03 24.27
N GLN A 203 -3.14 6.90 25.29
CA GLN A 203 -3.55 8.31 25.25
C GLN A 203 -2.97 9.12 24.06
N GLU A 204 -1.73 8.85 23.63
CA GLU A 204 -0.99 9.59 22.59
C GLU A 204 -1.68 9.63 21.21
N PHE A 205 -2.45 8.60 20.87
CA PHE A 205 -3.14 8.56 19.58
C PHE A 205 -4.32 9.54 19.50
N ARG A 206 -4.96 9.89 20.62
CA ARG A 206 -6.06 10.86 20.63
C ARG A 206 -5.58 12.25 20.21
N ASP A 207 -4.36 12.61 20.61
CA ASP A 207 -3.81 13.94 20.38
C ASP A 207 -3.43 14.16 18.89
N LEU A 208 -2.95 13.12 18.20
CA LEU A 208 -2.61 13.18 16.76
C LEU A 208 -3.82 13.50 15.86
N PHE A 209 -5.03 13.02 16.21
CA PHE A 209 -6.25 13.29 15.44
C PHE A 209 -6.99 14.56 15.87
N GLN A 210 -6.69 15.09 17.06
CA GLN A 210 -7.18 16.39 17.50
C GLN A 210 -6.38 17.54 16.89
N LEU A 211 -5.09 17.33 16.59
CA LEU A 211 -4.19 18.34 16.01
C LEU A 211 -4.49 18.67 14.53
N ASP A 212 -5.20 17.80 13.80
CA ASP A 212 -5.67 18.07 12.42
C ASP A 212 -7.04 18.79 12.36
N GLY A 213 -7.60 19.22 13.52
CA GLY A 213 -8.57 20.32 13.59
C GLY A 213 -9.99 20.08 13.04
N PHE A 214 -10.60 18.90 13.27
CA PHE A 214 -11.98 18.66 12.84
C PHE A 214 -12.84 17.76 13.76
N PHE A 215 -12.64 17.84 15.07
CA PHE A 215 -13.73 17.54 16.00
C PHE A 215 -14.31 18.87 16.48
N PRO A 216 -15.46 19.32 15.97
CA PRO A 216 -16.18 20.36 16.69
C PRO A 216 -16.63 19.72 18.01
N ASP A 217 -16.15 20.29 19.11
CA ASP A 217 -16.66 20.08 20.46
C ASP A 217 -18.19 20.23 20.47
N ARG A 218 -18.94 19.14 20.26
CA ARG A 218 -20.37 19.02 20.62
C ARG A 218 -20.76 17.55 20.80
N VAL A 219 -20.36 16.95 21.91
CA VAL A 219 -21.36 16.18 22.68
C VAL A 219 -21.99 17.18 23.65
N ALA A 220 -22.98 17.89 23.12
CA ALA A 220 -23.95 18.58 23.92
C ALA A 220 -24.89 17.53 24.54
N GLU A 221 -24.47 16.92 25.64
CA GLU A 221 -25.37 16.25 26.58
C GLU A 221 -24.89 16.52 28.02
N SER A 222 -25.19 17.72 28.51
CA SER A 222 -25.68 17.88 29.88
C SER A 222 -26.61 19.09 29.93
N ILE A 223 -27.88 18.84 29.60
CA ILE A 223 -28.98 19.51 30.28
C ILE A 223 -29.77 18.39 30.97
N ALA A 224 -29.42 18.16 32.22
CA ALA A 224 -30.34 17.83 33.32
C ALA A 224 -29.60 18.13 34.63
#